data_AF-A0A7X8XXV5-F1
#
_entry.id   AF-A0A7X8XXV5-F1
#
_cell.length_a   1.000
_cell.length_b   1.000
_cell.length_c   1.000
_cell.angle_alpha   90.00
_cell.angle_beta   90.00
_cell.angle_gamma   90.00
#
_symmetry.space_group_name_H-M   'P 1'
#
loop_
_entity.id
_entity.type
_entity.pdbx_description
1 polymer ?
#
loop_
_entity_poly.entity_id
_entity_poly.type
_entity_poly.pdbx_seq_one_letter_code
_entity_poly.pdbx_strand_id
1 'polypeptide(L)'
;MDYADLHRLVDQVPRHSLHLIARLVEAVLSEEDPVARALDNAPEDDEPITEEDLRDLEEARGAARRGDLVSDEDLWSRLDAEGRL
;
A
#
# COMPACT_ATOMS: atom_id res chain seq x y z
N MET A 1 26.22 12.49 -1.33
CA MET A 1 25.43 13.08 -2.42
C MET A 1 24.98 14.44 -1.95
N ASP A 2 25.34 15.49 -2.67
CA ASP A 2 24.92 16.86 -2.37
C ASP A 2 23.90 17.38 -3.40
N TYR A 3 23.47 18.65 -3.26
CA TYR A 3 22.50 19.26 -4.19
C TYR A 3 23.03 19.35 -5.63
N ALA A 4 24.33 19.58 -5.80
CA ALA A 4 24.94 19.69 -7.12
C ALA A 4 25.02 18.31 -7.81
N ASP A 5 25.29 17.25 -7.05
CA ASP A 5 25.23 15.87 -7.52
C ASP A 5 23.82 15.46 -7.91
N LEU A 6 22.80 15.83 -7.12
CA LEU A 6 21.40 15.52 -7.42
C LEU A 6 20.92 16.23 -8.69
N HIS A 7 21.19 17.54 -8.82
CA HIS A 7 20.85 18.28 -10.05
C HIS A 7 21.44 17.62 -11.29
N ARG A 8 22.71 17.20 -11.22
CA ARG A 8 23.40 16.52 -12.32
C ARG A 8 22.77 15.18 -12.68
N LEU A 9 22.21 14.44 -11.71
CA LEU A 9 21.49 13.20 -11.96
C LEU A 9 20.15 13.46 -12.63
N VAL A 10 19.39 14.46 -12.17
CA VAL A 10 18.11 14.87 -12.75
C VAL A 10 18.28 15.30 -14.21
N ASP A 11 19.32 16.06 -14.52
CA ASP A 11 19.62 16.52 -15.88
C ASP A 11 19.95 15.37 -16.86
N GLN A 12 20.37 14.21 -16.34
CA GLN A 12 20.71 13.03 -17.13
C GLN A 12 19.55 12.04 -17.30
N VAL A 13 18.38 12.32 -16.71
CA VAL A 13 17.21 11.43 -16.79
C VAL A 13 16.73 11.30 -18.24
N PRO A 14 16.60 10.08 -18.78
CA PRO A 14 16.03 9.87 -20.11
C PRO A 14 14.61 10.43 -20.22
N ARG A 15 14.27 11.05 -21.37
CA ARG A 15 12.96 11.71 -21.57
C ARG A 15 11.76 10.82 -21.27
N HIS A 16 11.84 9.52 -21.58
CA HIS A 16 10.77 8.55 -21.33
C HIS A 16 10.56 8.25 -19.83
N SER A 17 11.55 8.55 -19.00
CA SER A 17 11.53 8.34 -17.55
C SER A 17 11.21 9.61 -16.76
N LEU A 18 11.14 10.79 -17.41
CA LEU A 18 10.91 12.07 -16.73
C LEU A 18 9.64 12.08 -15.90
N HIS A 19 8.54 11.50 -16.39
CA HIS A 19 7.28 11.45 -15.66
C HIS A 19 7.41 10.66 -14.34
N LEU A 20 8.13 9.54 -14.38
CA LEU A 20 8.37 8.68 -13.23
C LEU A 20 9.23 9.39 -12.16
N ILE A 21 10.31 10.06 -12.60
CA ILE A 21 11.17 10.83 -11.69
C ILE A 21 10.44 12.05 -11.12
N ALA A 22 9.63 12.75 -11.92
CA ALA A 22 8.82 13.86 -11.43
C ALA A 22 7.87 13.41 -10.30
N ARG A 23 7.19 12.27 -10.48
CA ARG A 23 6.29 11.69 -9.46
C ARG A 23 7.01 11.37 -8.16
N LEU A 24 8.23 10.82 -8.26
CA LEU A 24 9.06 10.49 -7.10
C LEU A 24 9.51 11.75 -6.35
N VAL A 25 9.97 12.76 -7.08
CA VAL A 25 10.40 14.05 -6.50
C VAL A 25 9.21 14.76 -5.87
N GLU A 26 8.04 14.77 -6.51
CA GLU A 26 6.79 15.30 -5.92
C GLU A 26 6.46 14.62 -4.59
N ALA A 27 6.58 13.30 -4.51
CA ALA A 27 6.32 12.55 -3.26
C ALA A 27 7.33 12.85 -2.16
N VAL A 28 8.61 13.06 -2.50
CA VAL A 28 9.64 13.45 -1.52
C VAL A 28 9.42 14.89 -1.05
N LEU A 29 9.01 15.79 -1.96
CA LEU A 29 8.78 17.20 -1.66
C LEU A 29 7.47 17.45 -0.90
N SER A 30 6.47 16.58 -1.02
CA SER A 30 5.22 16.76 -0.30
C SER A 30 5.36 16.58 1.21
N GLU A 31 6.45 15.96 1.68
CA GLU A 31 6.63 15.51 3.09
C GLU A 31 5.45 14.66 3.63
N GLU A 32 4.52 14.29 2.75
CA GLU A 32 3.36 13.47 3.00
C GLU A 32 3.78 12.00 2.94
N ASP A 33 3.24 11.19 3.85
CA ASP A 33 3.38 9.75 3.79
C ASP A 33 2.80 9.24 2.44
N PRO A 34 3.60 8.59 1.59
CA PRO A 34 3.14 8.13 0.28
C PRO A 34 2.01 7.09 0.37
N VAL A 35 1.93 6.32 1.45
CA VAL A 35 0.81 5.39 1.71
C VAL A 35 -0.44 6.19 2.03
N ALA A 36 -0.35 7.18 2.92
CA ALA A 36 -1.49 8.04 3.26
C ALA A 36 -2.01 8.79 2.03
N ARG A 37 -1.11 9.37 1.23
CA ARG A 37 -1.48 10.04 -0.03
C ARG A 37 -2.14 9.08 -1.03
N ALA A 38 -1.68 7.84 -1.13
CA ALA A 38 -2.30 6.85 -1.99
C ALA A 38 -3.72 6.50 -1.53
N LEU A 39 -3.94 6.37 -0.22
CA LEU A 39 -5.26 6.14 0.37
C LEU A 39 -6.19 7.34 0.15
N ASP A 40 -5.71 8.57 0.34
CA ASP A 40 -6.51 9.79 0.15
C ASP A 40 -6.94 10.00 -1.31
N ASN A 41 -6.14 9.52 -2.26
CA ASN A 41 -6.43 9.60 -3.69
C ASN A 41 -7.02 8.30 -4.25
N ALA A 42 -7.28 7.29 -3.41
CA ALA A 42 -7.91 6.06 -3.86
C ALA A 42 -9.34 6.39 -4.32
N PRO A 43 -9.79 5.85 -5.47
CA PRO A 43 -11.19 5.94 -5.83
C PRO A 43 -12.05 5.20 -4.80
N GLU A 44 -13.31 5.59 -4.67
CA GLU A 44 -14.29 4.82 -3.91
C GLU A 44 -14.42 3.40 -4.52
N ASP A 45 -14.54 2.38 -3.67
CA ASP A 45 -14.74 1.00 -4.11
C ASP A 45 -16.20 0.80 -4.51
N ASP A 46 -16.48 1.18 -5.76
CA ASP A 46 -17.79 1.07 -6.41
C ASP A 46 -17.97 -0.25 -7.19
N GLU A 47 -17.06 -1.21 -7.02
CA GLU A 47 -17.16 -2.50 -7.71
C GLU A 47 -18.37 -3.29 -7.20
N PRO A 48 -19.14 -3.95 -8.09
CA PRO A 48 -20.29 -4.74 -7.67
C PRO A 48 -19.83 -5.95 -6.87
N ILE A 49 -20.41 -6.14 -5.68
CA ILE A 49 -20.19 -7.34 -4.87
C ILE A 49 -20.51 -8.60 -5.68
N THR A 50 -19.52 -9.49 -5.77
CA THR A 50 -19.61 -10.73 -6.51
C THR A 50 -20.14 -11.88 -5.64
N GLU A 51 -20.47 -13.01 -6.27
CA GLU A 51 -20.85 -14.24 -5.55
C GLU A 51 -19.68 -14.83 -4.75
N GLU A 52 -18.43 -14.54 -5.13
CA GLU A 52 -17.25 -14.92 -4.35
C GLU A 52 -17.18 -14.11 -3.06
N ASP A 53 -17.30 -12.79 -3.13
CA ASP A 53 -17.30 -11.92 -1.96
C ASP A 53 -18.39 -12.29 -0.96
N LEU A 54 -19.59 -12.63 -1.45
CA LEU A 54 -20.70 -13.08 -0.60
C LEU A 54 -20.37 -14.38 0.15
N ARG A 55 -19.70 -15.33 -0.52
CA ARG A 55 -19.27 -16.59 0.09
C ARG A 55 -18.19 -16.34 1.15
N ASP A 56 -17.21 -15.50 0.84
CA ASP A 56 -16.12 -15.16 1.75
C ASP A 56 -16.64 -14.43 3.00
N LEU A 57 -17.60 -13.51 2.82
CA LEU A 57 -18.28 -12.84 3.93
C LEU A 57 -19.07 -13.83 4.80
N GLU A 58 -19.74 -14.80 4.20
CA GLU A 58 -20.46 -15.83 4.96
C GLU A 58 -19.52 -16.73 5.74
N GLU A 59 -18.41 -17.15 5.13
CA GLU A 59 -17.34 -17.92 5.78
C GLU A 59 -16.76 -17.17 6.98
N ALA A 60 -16.34 -15.91 6.78
CA ALA A 60 -15.77 -15.07 7.83
C ALA A 60 -16.75 -14.87 8.99
N ARG A 61 -18.03 -14.60 8.70
CA ARG A 61 -19.08 -14.51 9.73
C ARG A 61 -19.28 -15.85 10.45
N GLY A 62 -19.16 -16.96 9.73
CA GLY A 62 -19.19 -18.31 10.30
C GLY A 62 -18.06 -18.56 11.29
N ALA A 63 -16.82 -18.23 10.90
CA ALA A 63 -15.64 -18.30 11.77
C ALA A 63 -15.81 -17.45 13.04
N ALA A 64 -16.30 -16.22 12.89
CA ALA A 64 -16.59 -15.34 14.02
C ALA A 64 -17.58 -15.96 15.02
N ARG A 65 -18.67 -16.57 14.51
CA ARG A 65 -19.68 -17.23 15.36
C ARG A 65 -19.14 -18.45 16.11
N ARG A 66 -18.15 -19.15 15.53
CA ARG A 66 -17.51 -20.31 16.17
C ARG A 66 -16.40 -19.93 17.15
N GLY A 67 -15.95 -18.67 17.13
CA GLY A 67 -14.83 -18.20 17.94
C GLY A 67 -13.47 -18.47 17.30
N ASP A 68 -13.41 -18.72 15.98
CA ASP A 68 -12.19 -18.98 15.24
C ASP A 68 -11.40 -17.70 14.90
N LEU A 69 -11.63 -16.61 15.65
CA LEU A 69 -10.94 -15.33 15.46
C LEU A 69 -9.61 -15.31 16.22
N VAL A 70 -8.65 -14.57 15.70
CA VAL A 70 -7.39 -14.24 16.38
C VAL A 70 -7.36 -12.77 16.70
N SER A 71 -6.69 -12.39 17.79
CA SER A 71 -6.37 -10.98 18.03
C SER A 71 -5.37 -10.47 16.99
N ASP A 72 -5.32 -9.16 16.80
CA ASP A 72 -4.31 -8.52 15.95
C ASP A 72 -2.89 -8.79 16.48
N GLU A 73 -2.69 -8.69 17.80
CA GLU A 73 -1.43 -9.00 18.48
C GLU A 73 -0.96 -10.44 18.19
N ASP A 74 -1.87 -11.42 18.30
CA ASP A 74 -1.55 -12.82 18.00
C ASP A 74 -1.25 -13.03 16.51
N LEU A 75 -1.99 -12.37 15.62
CA LEU A 75 -1.78 -12.44 14.17
C LEU A 75 -0.39 -11.93 13.80
N TRP A 76 -0.01 -10.74 14.29
CA TRP A 76 1.30 -10.14 14.03
C TRP A 76 2.43 -11.01 14.58
N SER A 77 2.27 -11.54 15.80
CA SER A 77 3.25 -12.45 16.41
C SER A 77 3.48 -13.72 15.58
N ARG A 78 2.43 -14.27 14.96
CA ARG A 78 2.55 -15.45 14.09
C ARG A 78 3.27 -15.13 12.78
N LEU A 79 2.93 -14.02 12.14
CA LEU A 79 3.54 -13.62 10.87
C LEU A 79 5.04 -13.33 11.02
N ASP A 80 5.45 -12.71 12.13
CA ASP A 80 6.86 -12.50 12.48
C ASP A 80 7.58 -13.84 12.72
N ALA A 81 6.98 -14.74 13.50
CA ALA A 81 7.53 -16.09 13.74
C ALA A 81 7.66 -16.94 12.46
N GLU A 82 6.79 -16.71 11.47
CA GLU A 82 6.84 -17.35 10.14
C GLU A 82 7.81 -16.66 9.16
N GLY A 83 8.42 -15.54 9.55
CA GLY A 83 9.32 -14.75 8.68
C GLY A 83 8.61 -14.11 7.48
N ARG A 84 7.32 -13.79 7.63
CA ARG A 84 6.49 -13.16 6.59
C ARG A 84 6.38 -11.65 6.73
N LEU A 85 7.10 -11.09 7.70
CA LEU A 85 7.31 -9.67 7.98
C LEU A 85 8.81 -9.43 8.11
#